data_AF-A0A6B2UPV1-F1
#
_entry.id   AF-A0A6B2UPV1-F1
#
_cell.length_a   1.000
_cell.length_b   1.000
_cell.length_c   1.000
_cell.angle_alpha   90.00
_cell.angle_beta   90.00
_cell.angle_gamma   90.00
#
_symmetry.space_group_name_H-M   'P 1'
#
loop_
_entity.id
_entity.type
_entity.pdbx_description
1 polymer ?
#
loop_
_entity_poly.entity_id
_entity_poly.type
_entity_poly.pdbx_seq_one_letter_code
_entity_poly.pdbx_strand_id
1 'polypeptide(L)'
;MDPARHPFEMDDDGAEELGSLVAPLLPCAEVAREGPWPSLDPVTEFLAGRYGRWACGWNWSVGEGDVDGGVVQVWCCSSDSVATPDATAPLVVEALQEWRGWLEDLAERFAALAPPENTAVSSAGLWYWERACTRLVTVVADRTQAESGWYGHCMQVLRWFLARNGIDEGQAEEIVENAVGGRFGSWIAPDVSVIDAVSSRLARGVGGIG
;
A
#
# COMPACT_ATOMS: atom_id res chain seq x y z
N MET A 1 -6.49 -8.44 3.16
CA MET A 1 -6.19 -8.46 1.72
C MET A 1 -5.17 -9.56 1.49
N ASP A 2 -5.62 -10.73 1.01
CA ASP A 2 -4.71 -11.86 0.76
C ASP A 2 -4.55 -12.04 -0.76
N PRO A 3 -3.44 -11.59 -1.36
CA PRO A 3 -3.22 -11.70 -2.80
C PRO A 3 -3.22 -13.16 -3.28
N ALA A 4 -2.88 -14.13 -2.42
CA ALA A 4 -2.86 -15.56 -2.80
C ALA A 4 -4.27 -16.14 -3.05
N ARG A 5 -5.34 -15.46 -2.60
CA ARG A 5 -6.73 -15.89 -2.82
C ARG A 5 -7.31 -15.44 -4.17
N HIS A 6 -6.54 -14.66 -4.93
CA HIS A 6 -6.90 -14.15 -6.25
C HIS A 6 -5.77 -14.46 -7.24
N PRO A 7 -5.86 -15.54 -8.04
CA PRO A 7 -4.84 -15.88 -9.02
C PRO A 7 -4.65 -14.72 -9.99
N PHE A 8 -3.40 -14.30 -10.16
CA PHE A 8 -2.97 -13.24 -11.05
C PHE A 8 -1.70 -13.76 -11.73
N GLU A 9 -1.87 -14.52 -12.80
CA GLU A 9 -0.79 -14.80 -13.74
C GLU A 9 -1.01 -13.86 -14.91
N MET A 10 -0.09 -12.91 -15.08
CA MET A 10 -0.13 -11.91 -16.14
C MET A 10 1.09 -12.15 -17.03
N ASP A 11 0.91 -12.94 -18.09
CA ASP A 11 1.87 -13.03 -19.17
C ASP A 11 1.71 -11.85 -20.14
N ASP A 12 2.58 -11.78 -21.16
CA ASP A 12 2.58 -10.67 -22.12
C ASP A 12 1.25 -10.57 -22.88
N ASP A 13 0.66 -11.71 -23.27
CA ASP A 13 -0.63 -11.77 -23.96
C ASP A 13 -1.78 -11.28 -23.05
N GLY A 14 -1.78 -11.68 -21.78
CA GLY A 14 -2.76 -11.22 -20.79
C GLY A 14 -2.63 -9.73 -20.49
N ALA A 15 -1.40 -9.19 -20.49
CA ALA A 15 -1.14 -7.77 -20.33
C ALA A 15 -1.70 -6.95 -21.51
N GLU A 16 -1.52 -7.43 -22.75
CA GLU A 16 -2.08 -6.78 -23.95
C GLU A 16 -3.62 -6.83 -23.98
N GLU A 17 -4.21 -7.98 -23.61
CA GLU A 17 -5.68 -8.11 -23.48
C GLU A 17 -6.21 -7.13 -22.43
N LEU A 18 -5.57 -7.08 -21.25
CA LEU A 18 -5.98 -6.17 -20.18
C LEU A 18 -5.86 -4.71 -20.62
N GLY A 19 -4.76 -4.33 -21.28
CA GLY A 19 -4.58 -2.99 -21.83
C GLY A 19 -5.70 -2.61 -22.80
N SER A 20 -6.08 -3.52 -23.69
CA SER A 20 -7.18 -3.32 -24.64
C SER A 20 -8.54 -3.11 -23.96
N LEU A 21 -8.79 -3.79 -22.83
CA LEU A 21 -10.02 -3.64 -22.04
C LEU A 21 -10.03 -2.36 -21.19
N VAL A 22 -8.86 -1.90 -20.73
CA VAL A 22 -8.71 -0.66 -19.94
C VAL A 22 -8.76 0.57 -20.83
N ALA A 23 -8.20 0.53 -22.04
CA ALA A 23 -8.16 1.64 -22.99
C ALA A 23 -9.48 2.44 -23.13
N PRO A 24 -10.66 1.81 -23.33
CA PRO A 24 -11.92 2.54 -23.45
C PRO A 24 -12.44 3.16 -22.14
N LEU A 25 -11.88 2.79 -20.98
CA LEU A 25 -12.26 3.31 -19.67
C LEU A 25 -11.46 4.55 -19.27
N LEU A 26 -10.40 4.88 -20.02
CA LEU A 26 -9.50 5.98 -19.70
C LEU A 26 -10.09 7.32 -20.13
N PRO A 27 -9.91 8.38 -19.31
CA PRO A 27 -10.26 9.72 -19.73
C PRO A 27 -9.39 10.16 -20.92
N CYS A 28 -9.92 11.04 -21.78
CA CYS A 28 -9.08 11.66 -22.80
C CYS A 28 -8.12 12.69 -22.18
N ALA A 29 -6.99 12.94 -22.84
CA ALA A 29 -5.95 13.84 -22.35
C ALA A 29 -6.41 15.29 -22.07
N GLU A 30 -7.47 15.76 -22.73
CA GLU A 30 -8.02 17.09 -22.48
C GLU A 30 -8.74 17.13 -21.13
N VAL A 31 -9.62 16.15 -20.87
CA VAL A 31 -10.26 15.96 -19.56
C VAL A 31 -9.23 15.72 -18.46
N ALA A 32 -8.13 15.03 -18.78
CA ALA A 32 -6.99 14.81 -17.89
C ALA A 32 -6.35 16.09 -17.33
N ARG A 33 -6.33 17.16 -18.11
CA ARG A 33 -5.61 18.40 -17.79
C ARG A 33 -6.50 19.52 -17.28
N GLU A 34 -7.81 19.47 -17.55
CA GLU A 34 -8.74 20.58 -17.30
C GLU A 34 -9.43 20.55 -15.94
N GLY A 35 -9.38 19.42 -15.22
CA GLY A 35 -9.95 19.26 -13.88
C GLY A 35 -8.88 19.00 -12.84
N PRO A 36 -9.14 19.27 -11.54
CA PRO A 36 -8.16 19.01 -10.50
C PRO A 36 -7.70 17.55 -10.50
N TRP A 37 -8.58 16.58 -10.81
CA TRP A 37 -8.27 15.15 -11.02
C TRP A 37 -9.43 14.49 -11.78
N PRO A 38 -9.30 13.99 -13.03
CA PRO A 38 -10.29 13.12 -13.64
C PRO A 38 -10.53 11.87 -12.81
N SER A 39 -11.78 11.46 -12.73
CA SER A 39 -12.12 10.19 -12.08
C SER A 39 -11.52 9.02 -12.89
N LEU A 40 -10.66 8.26 -12.22
CA LEU A 40 -10.17 6.95 -12.65
C LEU A 40 -11.05 5.81 -12.09
N ASP A 41 -12.20 6.14 -11.50
CA ASP A 41 -13.12 5.18 -10.89
C ASP A 41 -13.54 4.08 -11.88
N PRO A 42 -13.84 4.35 -13.17
CA PRO A 42 -14.19 3.29 -14.11
C PRO A 42 -13.09 2.22 -14.26
N VAL A 43 -11.82 2.65 -14.27
CA VAL A 43 -10.66 1.74 -14.33
C VAL A 43 -10.56 0.96 -13.03
N THR A 44 -10.63 1.65 -11.89
CA THR A 44 -10.56 1.02 -10.55
C THR A 44 -11.68 0.01 -10.33
N GLU A 45 -12.92 0.34 -10.68
CA GLU A 45 -14.08 -0.54 -10.58
C GLU A 45 -13.93 -1.77 -11.47
N PHE A 46 -13.46 -1.59 -12.71
CA PHE A 46 -13.20 -2.69 -13.63
C PHE A 46 -12.12 -3.64 -13.09
N LEU A 47 -10.98 -3.10 -12.64
CA LEU A 47 -9.89 -3.90 -12.09
C LEU A 47 -10.30 -4.61 -10.80
N ALA A 48 -11.01 -3.93 -9.90
CA ALA A 48 -11.52 -4.51 -8.66
C ALA A 48 -12.59 -5.58 -8.92
N GLY A 49 -13.42 -5.39 -9.94
CA GLY A 49 -14.41 -6.37 -10.39
C GLY A 49 -13.76 -7.64 -10.96
N ARG A 50 -12.66 -7.50 -11.71
CA ARG A 50 -11.95 -8.62 -12.33
C ARG A 50 -11.03 -9.37 -11.37
N TYR A 51 -10.22 -8.65 -10.61
CA TYR A 51 -9.15 -9.22 -9.79
C TYR A 51 -9.45 -9.23 -8.29
N GLY A 52 -10.51 -8.53 -7.86
CA GLY A 52 -10.87 -8.35 -6.45
C GLY A 52 -10.35 -7.05 -5.87
N ARG A 53 -10.79 -6.72 -4.65
CA ARG A 53 -10.53 -5.42 -3.99
C ARG A 53 -9.05 -5.06 -3.86
N TRP A 54 -8.14 -6.05 -3.90
CA TRP A 54 -6.71 -5.76 -3.83
C TRP A 54 -6.27 -4.83 -4.95
N ALA A 55 -6.90 -4.87 -6.13
CA ALA A 55 -6.53 -4.05 -7.27
C ALA A 55 -6.80 -2.54 -7.09
N CYS A 56 -7.56 -2.12 -6.06
CA CYS A 56 -7.89 -0.71 -5.85
C CYS A 56 -6.67 0.21 -5.60
N GLY A 57 -5.51 -0.34 -5.24
CA GLY A 57 -4.30 0.44 -4.99
C GLY A 57 -3.40 0.68 -6.21
N TRP A 58 -3.85 0.30 -7.42
CA TRP A 58 -3.02 0.33 -8.63
C TRP A 58 -2.47 1.73 -8.97
N ASN A 59 -3.15 2.82 -8.61
CA ASN A 59 -2.71 4.20 -8.86
C ASN A 59 -2.17 4.90 -7.60
N TRP A 60 -1.82 4.16 -6.55
CA TRP A 60 -1.25 4.74 -5.33
C TRP A 60 0.23 5.10 -5.53
N SER A 61 0.44 6.27 -6.13
CA SER A 61 1.73 6.80 -6.56
C SER A 61 2.62 7.24 -5.41
N VAL A 62 3.95 7.16 -5.58
CA VAL A 62 4.93 7.58 -4.57
C VAL A 62 4.81 9.06 -4.12
N GLY A 63 4.59 9.98 -5.05
CA GLY A 63 4.54 11.42 -4.79
C GLY A 63 3.13 11.98 -4.60
N GLU A 64 2.99 13.28 -4.85
CA GLU A 64 1.72 14.03 -4.86
C GLU A 64 0.84 13.66 -6.08
N GLY A 65 0.53 12.38 -6.26
CA GLY A 65 -0.35 11.90 -7.31
C GLY A 65 -1.81 11.81 -6.91
N ASP A 66 -2.61 11.06 -7.69
CA ASP A 66 -4.06 10.93 -7.47
C ASP A 66 -4.38 10.37 -6.07
N VAL A 67 -3.51 9.49 -5.58
CA VAL A 67 -3.49 9.00 -4.20
C VAL A 67 -2.06 9.18 -3.69
N ASP A 68 -1.89 10.09 -2.74
CA ASP A 68 -0.60 10.58 -2.25
C ASP A 68 0.17 9.53 -1.41
N GLY A 69 1.49 9.46 -1.56
CA GLY A 69 2.40 8.75 -0.64
C GLY A 69 2.41 7.23 -0.73
N GLY A 70 2.08 6.68 -1.90
CA GLY A 70 2.05 5.26 -2.17
C GLY A 70 3.38 4.67 -2.66
N VAL A 71 3.31 3.59 -3.41
CA VAL A 71 4.47 2.75 -3.79
C VAL A 71 4.56 2.48 -5.28
N VAL A 72 3.57 2.93 -6.05
CA VAL A 72 3.54 2.79 -7.50
C VAL A 72 4.40 3.90 -8.10
N GLN A 73 5.40 3.54 -8.89
CA GLN A 73 6.38 4.45 -9.48
C GLN A 73 6.04 4.79 -10.91
N VAL A 74 5.49 3.84 -11.66
CA VAL A 74 5.15 4.05 -13.09
C VAL A 74 3.99 5.02 -13.28
N TRP A 75 3.15 5.18 -12.25
CA TRP A 75 2.04 6.13 -12.23
C TRP A 75 2.37 7.33 -11.34
N CYS A 76 2.24 8.54 -11.87
CA CYS A 76 2.37 9.77 -11.10
C CYS A 76 0.97 10.30 -10.76
N CYS A 77 0.36 11.03 -11.67
CA CYS A 77 -1.00 11.54 -11.58
C CYS A 77 -1.71 11.41 -12.92
N SER A 78 -3.02 11.51 -12.88
CA SER A 78 -3.86 11.61 -14.07
C SER A 78 -3.42 12.73 -15.04
N SER A 79 -3.01 13.91 -14.55
CA SER A 79 -2.61 15.03 -15.43
C SER A 79 -1.33 14.78 -16.22
N ASP A 80 -0.38 14.04 -15.65
CA ASP A 80 0.93 13.77 -16.26
C ASP A 80 1.02 12.41 -16.95
N SER A 81 0.24 11.42 -16.48
CA SER A 81 0.30 10.04 -16.96
C SER A 81 -0.73 9.75 -18.06
N VAL A 82 -1.83 10.50 -18.13
CA VAL A 82 -2.86 10.29 -19.16
C VAL A 82 -2.50 11.05 -20.43
N ALA A 83 -2.28 10.29 -21.51
CA ALA A 83 -2.07 10.79 -22.86
C ALA A 83 -3.12 10.18 -23.81
N THR A 84 -2.70 9.34 -24.76
CA THR A 84 -3.64 8.54 -25.57
C THR A 84 -3.99 7.25 -24.84
N PRO A 85 -5.15 6.62 -25.11
CA PRO A 85 -5.47 5.31 -24.55
C PRO A 85 -4.38 4.27 -24.78
N ASP A 86 -3.82 4.21 -26.00
CA ASP A 86 -2.74 3.26 -26.36
C ASP A 86 -1.44 3.49 -25.58
N ALA A 87 -1.14 4.73 -25.20
CA ALA A 87 0.03 5.06 -24.38
C ALA A 87 -0.24 4.88 -22.88
N THR A 88 -1.49 5.07 -22.44
CA THR A 88 -1.85 5.12 -21.02
C THR A 88 -2.25 3.74 -20.50
N ALA A 89 -2.91 2.91 -21.31
CA ALA A 89 -3.35 1.57 -20.88
C ALA A 89 -2.19 0.65 -20.47
N PRO A 90 -1.03 0.62 -21.17
CA PRO A 90 0.14 -0.13 -20.69
C PRO A 90 0.63 0.34 -19.32
N LEU A 91 0.60 1.65 -19.03
CA LEU A 91 0.99 2.20 -17.73
C LEU A 91 0.07 1.71 -16.61
N VAL A 92 -1.24 1.61 -16.86
CA VAL A 92 -2.19 1.06 -15.87
C VAL A 92 -1.88 -0.42 -15.58
N VAL A 93 -1.56 -1.20 -16.62
CA VAL A 93 -1.22 -2.62 -16.45
C VAL A 93 0.07 -2.77 -15.64
N GLU A 94 1.10 -2.00 -15.98
CA GLU A 94 2.38 -1.99 -15.25
C GLU A 94 2.18 -1.54 -13.79
N ALA A 95 1.37 -0.51 -13.56
CA ALA A 95 1.05 0.00 -12.23
C ALA A 95 0.32 -1.04 -11.37
N LEU A 96 -0.62 -1.79 -11.97
CA LEU A 96 -1.30 -2.90 -11.30
C LEU A 96 -0.33 -4.04 -10.94
N GLN A 97 0.60 -4.38 -11.83
CA GLN A 97 1.64 -5.39 -11.58
C GLN A 97 2.58 -4.94 -10.46
N GLU A 98 2.99 -3.68 -10.47
CA GLU A 98 3.86 -3.12 -9.44
C GLU A 98 3.18 -3.14 -8.06
N TRP A 99 1.91 -2.72 -8.01
CA TRP A 99 1.10 -2.81 -6.80
C TRP A 99 0.92 -4.26 -6.32
N ARG A 100 0.69 -5.20 -7.25
CA ARG A 100 0.59 -6.62 -6.93
C ARG A 100 1.89 -7.14 -6.29
N GLY A 101 3.03 -6.87 -6.92
CA GLY A 101 4.34 -7.30 -6.42
C GLY A 101 4.64 -6.74 -5.03
N TRP A 102 4.24 -5.50 -4.76
CA TRP A 102 4.32 -4.93 -3.42
C TRP A 102 3.48 -5.68 -2.37
N LEU A 103 2.23 -6.04 -2.71
CA LEU A 103 1.37 -6.80 -1.79
C LEU A 103 1.92 -8.21 -1.50
N GLU A 104 2.55 -8.84 -2.48
CA GLU A 104 3.18 -10.15 -2.35
C GLU A 104 4.44 -10.08 -1.46
N ASP A 105 5.34 -9.12 -1.69
CA ASP A 105 6.51 -8.87 -0.82
C ASP A 105 6.07 -8.57 0.63
N LEU A 106 5.00 -7.78 0.82
CA LEU A 106 4.43 -7.55 2.15
C LEU A 106 3.90 -8.84 2.79
N ALA A 107 3.21 -9.69 2.03
CA ALA A 107 2.68 -10.95 2.56
C ALA A 107 3.80 -11.88 3.06
N GLU A 108 4.90 -11.98 2.29
CA GLU A 108 6.09 -12.74 2.69
C GLU A 108 6.76 -12.15 3.94
N ARG A 109 6.95 -10.83 3.97
CA ARG A 109 7.50 -10.14 5.15
C ARG A 109 6.63 -10.33 6.38
N PHE A 110 5.31 -10.20 6.23
CA PHE A 110 4.41 -10.43 7.34
C PHE A 110 4.53 -11.85 7.88
N ALA A 111 4.67 -12.86 7.00
CA ALA A 111 4.90 -14.24 7.42
C ALA A 111 6.22 -14.39 8.20
N ALA A 112 7.29 -13.78 7.73
CA ALA A 112 8.60 -13.81 8.39
C ALA A 112 8.66 -13.01 9.71
N LEU A 113 7.80 -12.01 9.87
CA LEU A 113 7.78 -11.11 11.03
C LEU A 113 6.75 -11.48 12.09
N ALA A 114 5.79 -12.33 11.76
CA ALA A 114 4.77 -12.79 12.70
C ALA A 114 5.38 -13.52 13.92
N PRO A 115 4.77 -13.41 15.11
CA PRO A 115 5.07 -14.29 16.22
C PRO A 115 4.86 -15.78 15.85
N PRO A 116 5.44 -16.73 16.60
CA PRO A 116 5.27 -18.16 16.33
C PRO A 116 3.80 -18.56 16.31
N GLU A 117 3.46 -19.45 15.37
CA GLU A 117 2.10 -19.97 15.23
C GLU A 117 1.58 -20.53 16.57
N ASN A 118 0.31 -20.25 16.89
CA ASN A 118 -0.36 -20.59 18.15
C ASN A 118 0.07 -19.77 19.39
N THR A 119 0.86 -18.71 19.23
CA THR A 119 1.08 -17.73 20.31
C THR A 119 -0.09 -16.74 20.30
N ALA A 120 -0.83 -16.64 21.41
CA ALA A 120 -1.84 -15.59 21.56
C ALA A 120 -1.17 -14.21 21.47
N VAL A 121 -1.85 -13.23 20.86
CA VAL A 121 -1.32 -11.87 20.69
C VAL A 121 -0.81 -11.28 22.02
N SER A 122 -1.58 -11.46 23.10
CA SER A 122 -1.26 -10.96 24.44
C SER A 122 -0.10 -11.71 25.13
N SER A 123 0.26 -12.91 24.67
CA SER A 123 1.38 -13.69 25.19
C SER A 123 2.66 -13.60 24.35
N ALA A 124 2.57 -13.02 23.15
CA ALA A 124 3.74 -12.75 22.32
C ALA A 124 4.63 -11.68 22.98
N GLY A 125 5.94 -11.94 23.04
CA GLY A 125 6.90 -10.99 23.60
C GLY A 125 6.93 -9.69 22.79
N LEU A 126 7.03 -8.55 23.50
CA LEU A 126 7.03 -7.19 22.90
C LEU A 126 8.04 -7.03 21.75
N TRP A 127 9.18 -7.70 21.84
CA TRP A 127 10.25 -7.65 20.85
C TRP A 127 9.80 -8.09 19.44
N TYR A 128 8.81 -8.98 19.31
CA TYR A 128 8.28 -9.38 17.99
C TYR A 128 7.63 -8.18 17.29
N TRP A 129 6.82 -7.44 18.03
CA TRP A 129 6.10 -6.27 17.54
C TRP A 129 7.06 -5.10 17.27
N GLU A 130 8.06 -4.91 18.13
CA GLU A 130 9.11 -3.90 17.91
C GLU A 130 9.88 -4.20 16.61
N ARG A 131 10.37 -5.44 16.46
CA ARG A 131 11.10 -5.88 15.27
C ARG A 131 10.27 -5.74 13.99
N ALA A 132 9.00 -6.13 14.04
CA ALA A 132 8.09 -6.02 12.91
C ALA A 132 7.86 -4.55 12.53
N CYS A 133 7.56 -3.69 13.51
CA CYS A 133 7.36 -2.27 13.29
C CYS A 133 8.58 -1.62 12.63
N THR A 134 9.77 -1.79 13.21
CA THR A 134 11.01 -1.22 12.67
C THR A 134 11.22 -1.63 11.22
N ARG A 135 11.10 -2.93 10.90
CA ARG A 135 11.35 -3.43 9.54
C ARG A 135 10.29 -2.98 8.54
N LEU A 136 9.03 -2.90 8.96
CA LEU A 136 7.93 -2.46 8.09
C LEU A 136 8.00 -0.96 7.82
N VAL A 137 8.33 -0.14 8.82
CA VAL A 137 8.55 1.31 8.63
C VAL A 137 9.71 1.54 7.66
N THR A 138 10.83 0.84 7.83
CA THR A 138 11.98 0.98 6.93
C THR A 138 11.65 0.60 5.49
N VAL A 139 11.02 -0.56 5.26
CA VAL A 139 10.72 -0.98 3.87
C VAL A 139 9.69 -0.06 3.21
N VAL A 140 8.72 0.46 3.96
CA VAL A 140 7.77 1.45 3.42
C VAL A 140 8.52 2.73 3.07
N ALA A 141 9.30 3.29 4.00
CA ALA A 141 10.05 4.52 3.74
C ALA A 141 10.99 4.40 2.52
N ASP A 142 11.66 3.26 2.36
CA ASP A 142 12.51 3.00 1.20
C ASP A 142 11.68 2.92 -0.10
N ARG A 143 10.55 2.21 -0.08
CA ARG A 143 9.70 2.00 -1.26
C ARG A 143 8.99 3.26 -1.73
N THR A 144 8.51 4.06 -0.78
CA THR A 144 7.84 5.35 -1.01
C THR A 144 8.85 6.50 -1.09
N GLN A 145 10.16 6.24 -0.99
CA GLN A 145 11.22 7.25 -0.93
C GLN A 145 11.02 8.32 0.16
N ALA A 146 10.21 8.01 1.19
CA ALA A 146 9.73 8.94 2.21
C ALA A 146 9.13 10.25 1.64
N GLU A 147 8.55 10.19 0.46
CA GLU A 147 7.89 11.29 -0.25
C GLU A 147 6.58 11.72 0.40
N SER A 148 6.07 12.90 0.04
CA SER A 148 4.81 13.52 0.49
C SER A 148 4.02 12.78 1.58
N GLY A 149 3.01 11.98 1.25
CA GLY A 149 2.08 11.34 2.19
C GLY A 149 2.49 9.98 2.75
N TRP A 150 3.77 9.58 2.62
CA TRP A 150 4.20 8.17 2.81
C TRP A 150 3.80 7.53 4.14
N TYR A 151 3.72 8.33 5.21
CA TYR A 151 3.35 7.85 6.54
C TYR A 151 1.91 7.33 6.59
N GLY A 152 1.01 7.81 5.74
CA GLY A 152 -0.34 7.27 5.60
C GLY A 152 -0.33 5.82 5.12
N HIS A 153 0.49 5.52 4.10
CA HIS A 153 0.72 4.15 3.63
C HIS A 153 1.43 3.31 4.69
N CYS A 154 2.41 3.87 5.39
CA CYS A 154 3.08 3.18 6.50
C CYS A 154 2.08 2.75 7.59
N MET A 155 1.17 3.64 7.98
CA MET A 155 0.12 3.34 8.95
C MET A 155 -0.85 2.28 8.43
N GLN A 156 -1.17 2.31 7.13
CA GLN A 156 -1.98 1.26 6.49
C GLN A 156 -1.32 -0.13 6.54
N VAL A 157 -0.01 -0.21 6.24
CA VAL A 157 0.77 -1.46 6.30
C VAL A 157 0.85 -2.00 7.72
N LEU A 158 1.10 -1.15 8.71
CA LEU A 158 1.11 -1.57 10.12
C LEU A 158 -0.25 -2.11 10.56
N ARG A 159 -1.35 -1.45 10.19
CA ARG A 159 -2.72 -1.94 10.46
C ARG A 159 -2.96 -3.31 9.84
N TRP A 160 -2.57 -3.52 8.58
CA TRP A 160 -2.68 -4.83 7.92
C TRP A 160 -1.85 -5.91 8.61
N PHE A 161 -0.64 -5.59 9.06
CA PHE A 161 0.19 -6.53 9.80
C PHE A 161 -0.48 -6.95 11.12
N LEU A 162 -1.01 -5.99 11.90
CA LEU A 162 -1.71 -6.29 13.14
C LEU A 162 -2.97 -7.14 12.90
N ALA A 163 -3.78 -6.76 11.90
CA ALA A 163 -4.99 -7.50 11.52
C ALA A 163 -4.68 -8.95 11.11
N ARG A 164 -3.60 -9.17 10.33
CA ARG A 164 -3.16 -10.53 9.96
C ARG A 164 -2.79 -11.39 11.17
N ASN A 165 -2.32 -10.77 12.25
CA ASN A 165 -2.00 -11.46 13.49
C ASN A 165 -3.19 -11.57 14.46
N GLY A 166 -4.41 -11.28 14.00
CA GLY A 166 -5.64 -11.49 14.77
C GLY A 166 -6.04 -10.34 15.69
N ILE A 167 -5.45 -9.17 15.54
CA ILE A 167 -5.89 -7.95 16.23
C ILE A 167 -7.07 -7.36 15.46
N ASP A 168 -8.14 -6.98 16.17
CA ASP A 168 -9.30 -6.34 15.56
C ASP A 168 -8.93 -5.06 14.79
N GLU A 169 -9.63 -4.77 13.69
CA GLU A 169 -9.30 -3.62 12.83
C GLU A 169 -9.37 -2.28 13.58
N GLY A 170 -10.35 -2.10 14.46
CA GLY A 170 -10.48 -0.87 15.27
C GLY A 170 -9.37 -0.75 16.32
N GLN A 171 -8.99 -1.88 16.94
CA GLN A 171 -7.85 -1.92 17.86
C GLN A 171 -6.53 -1.63 17.13
N ALA A 172 -6.34 -2.22 15.94
CA ALA A 172 -5.16 -2.00 15.13
C ALA A 172 -5.03 -0.52 14.72
N GLU A 173 -6.15 0.12 14.35
CA GLU A 173 -6.20 1.55 14.06
C GLU A 173 -5.78 2.39 15.27
N GLU A 174 -6.40 2.18 16.44
CA GLU A 174 -6.06 2.92 17.65
C GLU A 174 -4.58 2.75 18.05
N ILE A 175 -4.06 1.52 17.98
CA ILE A 175 -2.65 1.24 18.32
C ILE A 175 -1.70 1.97 17.36
N VAL A 176 -1.99 1.95 16.06
CA VAL A 176 -1.14 2.58 15.04
C VAL A 176 -1.21 4.11 15.14
N GLU A 177 -2.39 4.69 15.28
CA GLU A 177 -2.57 6.13 15.49
C GLU A 177 -1.82 6.62 16.74
N ASN A 178 -1.92 5.90 17.86
CA ASN A 178 -1.21 6.25 19.08
C ASN A 178 0.32 6.10 18.97
N ALA A 179 0.79 5.14 18.15
CA ALA A 179 2.20 4.89 17.94
C ALA A 179 2.83 5.89 16.95
N VAL A 180 2.18 6.15 15.81
CA VAL A 180 2.73 6.91 14.69
C VAL A 180 2.23 8.37 14.67
N GLY A 181 0.99 8.63 15.08
CA GLY A 181 0.31 9.91 14.90
C GLY A 181 1.18 11.13 15.25
N GLY A 182 1.49 11.92 14.20
CA GLY A 182 2.28 13.16 14.29
C GLY A 182 3.79 12.99 14.46
N ARG A 183 4.35 11.77 14.37
CA ARG A 183 5.80 11.51 14.55
C ARG A 183 6.59 11.38 13.25
N PHE A 184 5.93 10.99 12.17
CA PHE A 184 6.51 11.01 10.84
C PHE A 184 6.17 12.32 10.12
N GLY A 185 7.10 12.80 9.31
CA GLY A 185 6.92 13.98 8.48
C GLY A 185 6.86 13.60 6.99
N SER A 186 6.22 14.45 6.20
CA SER A 186 6.32 14.41 4.74
C SER A 186 7.74 14.73 4.29
N TRP A 187 8.17 14.13 3.17
CA TRP A 187 9.47 14.42 2.51
C TRP A 187 10.71 14.12 3.36
N ILE A 188 10.57 13.30 4.40
CA ILE A 188 11.67 12.98 5.30
C ILE A 188 11.56 11.54 5.79
N ALA A 189 12.62 10.77 5.56
CA ALA A 189 12.78 9.46 6.16
C ALA A 189 12.98 9.62 7.68
N PRO A 190 12.33 8.80 8.52
CA PRO A 190 12.43 8.94 9.95
C PRO A 190 13.81 8.50 10.45
N ASP A 191 14.37 9.24 11.40
CA ASP A 191 15.59 8.82 12.09
C ASP A 191 15.38 7.53 12.89
N VAL A 192 16.46 6.79 13.12
CA VAL A 192 16.45 5.54 13.91
C VAL A 192 15.79 5.73 15.28
N SER A 193 16.05 6.86 15.95
CA SER A 193 15.47 7.17 17.26
C SER A 193 13.94 7.36 17.21
N VAL A 194 13.42 7.89 16.09
CA VAL A 194 11.97 8.03 15.86
C VAL A 194 11.36 6.65 15.63
N ILE A 195 12.01 5.81 14.81
CA ILE A 195 11.56 4.43 14.56
C ILE A 195 11.56 3.61 15.85
N ASP A 196 12.59 3.73 16.70
CA ASP A 196 12.68 3.06 17.99
C ASP A 196 11.55 3.50 18.94
N ALA A 197 11.25 4.80 18.96
CA ALA A 197 10.15 5.33 19.76
C ALA A 197 8.77 4.83 19.27
N VAL A 198 8.55 4.80 17.96
CA VAL A 198 7.31 4.30 17.34
C VAL A 198 7.14 2.80 17.59
N SER A 199 8.18 2.01 17.35
CA SER A 199 8.16 0.55 17.55
C SER A 199 7.89 0.16 19.00
N SER A 200 8.54 0.83 19.96
CA SER A 200 8.30 0.64 21.40
C SER A 200 6.88 1.02 21.83
N ARG A 201 6.25 2.01 21.17
CA ARG A 201 4.85 2.38 21.44
C ARG A 201 3.88 1.39 20.85
N LEU A 202 4.10 0.97 19.60
CA LEU A 202 3.29 -0.03 18.92
C LEU A 202 3.26 -1.33 19.76
N ALA A 203 4.42 -1.82 20.16
CA ALA A 203 4.53 -3.05 20.94
C ALA A 203 3.78 -2.97 22.27
N ARG A 204 3.88 -1.84 22.99
CA ARG A 204 3.12 -1.62 24.23
C ARG A 204 1.63 -1.53 24.00
N GLY A 205 1.19 -0.94 22.89
CA GLY A 205 -0.22 -0.91 22.49
C GLY A 205 -0.76 -2.33 22.29
N VAL A 206 -0.01 -3.18 21.59
CA VAL A 206 -0.37 -4.59 21.39
C VAL A 206 -0.37 -5.38 22.71
N GLY A 207 0.65 -5.20 23.55
CA GLY A 207 0.73 -5.87 24.85
C GLY A 207 -0.32 -5.41 25.88
N GLY A 208 -1.00 -4.29 25.61
CA GLY A 208 -2.12 -3.79 26.41
C GLY A 208 -3.48 -4.38 26.01
N ILE A 209 -3.55 -5.19 24.95
CA ILE A 209 -4.77 -5.89 24.54
C ILE A 209 -5.03 -7.02 25.54
N GLY A 210 -6.08 -6.84 26.37
CA GLY A 210 -6.56 -7.79 27.38
C GLY A 210 -7.92 -8.35 27.03
#